data_AF-A0A2U1YDQ1-F1
#
_entry.id   AF-A0A2U1YDQ1-F1
#
_cell.length_a   1.000
_cell.length_b   1.000
_cell.length_c   1.000
_cell.angle_alpha   90.00
_cell.angle_beta   90.00
_cell.angle_gamma   90.00
#
_symmetry.space_group_name_H-M   'P 1'
#
loop_
_entity.id
_entity.type
_entity.pdbx_description
1 polymer ?
#
loop_
_entity_poly.entity_id
_entity_poly.type
_entity_poly.pdbx_seq_one_letter_code
_entity_poly.pdbx_strand_id
1 'polypeptide(L)'
;MRIRPVLLLAASLFTLATEAAAMSPLPFFQRVERVGLLCAVDAEGGPAADLGDDALCGRAAAVLSGLLASGPAVTALVPNDARIADPGTLLLLVHATLRPDDGKRLLSVAATLQRSGSVGGAPFFMMPPQALALSGKLDESLLESTLLRLLTPLAKALRANP
;
A
#
# COMPACT_ATOMS: atom_id res chain seq x y z
N MET A 1 -3.58 72.81 28.41
CA MET A 1 -2.37 73.09 27.61
C MET A 1 -1.55 71.81 27.49
N ARG A 2 -1.30 71.33 26.24
CA ARG A 2 -0.10 70.59 25.74
C ARG A 2 0.33 69.30 26.49
N ILE A 3 0.54 68.09 25.92
CA ILE A 3 0.97 67.56 24.60
C ILE A 3 0.64 66.02 24.55
N ARG A 4 0.28 65.46 23.38
CA ARG A 4 0.09 64.01 23.03
C ARG A 4 1.47 63.31 22.79
N PRO A 5 1.64 62.05 22.29
CA PRO A 5 0.82 60.82 22.13
C PRO A 5 1.60 59.54 22.60
N VAL A 6 1.10 58.31 22.39
CA VAL A 6 1.81 57.19 21.71
C VAL A 6 0.79 56.08 21.36
N LEU A 7 0.74 55.74 20.06
CA LEU A 7 0.13 54.53 19.51
C LEU A 7 1.00 53.29 19.81
N LEU A 8 0.40 52.17 20.19
CA LEU A 8 0.92 50.80 20.02
C LEU A 8 -0.32 49.90 19.81
N LEU A 9 -0.75 49.62 18.57
CA LEU A 9 -0.23 48.71 17.54
C LEU A 9 -0.11 47.23 17.96
N ALA A 10 -0.66 46.38 17.08
CA ALA A 10 -0.31 44.99 16.80
C ALA A 10 -1.05 43.86 17.56
N ALA A 11 -2.22 43.53 17.00
CA ALA A 11 -2.50 42.23 16.38
C ALA A 11 -1.71 41.02 16.92
N SER A 12 -2.25 40.35 17.93
CA SER A 12 -1.88 38.98 18.28
C SER A 12 -2.65 37.99 17.40
N LEU A 13 -2.29 37.95 16.10
CA LEU A 13 -2.57 36.78 15.27
C LEU A 13 -1.58 35.70 15.70
N PHE A 14 -1.94 34.94 16.73
CA PHE A 14 -1.34 33.64 16.97
C PHE A 14 -1.76 32.73 15.82
N THR A 15 -1.02 32.81 14.73
CA THR A 15 -0.87 31.70 13.80
C THR A 15 -0.43 30.51 14.62
N LEU A 16 -1.36 29.61 14.92
CA LEU A 16 -1.08 28.21 15.15
C LEU A 16 -0.41 27.71 13.87
N ALA A 17 0.90 27.94 13.78
CA ALA A 17 1.77 27.19 12.92
C ALA A 17 1.63 25.74 13.38
N THR A 18 0.77 24.98 12.71
CA THR A 18 0.98 23.54 12.58
C THR A 18 2.43 23.40 12.17
N GLU A 19 3.26 22.90 13.08
CA GLU A 19 4.59 22.42 12.79
C GLU A 19 4.44 21.27 11.80
N ALA A 20 4.27 21.61 10.53
CA ALA A 20 4.65 20.74 9.44
C ALA A 20 6.17 20.65 9.56
N ALA A 21 6.62 19.74 10.42
CA ALA A 21 8.02 19.37 10.50
C ALA A 21 8.45 19.07 9.07
N ALA A 22 9.29 19.94 8.51
CA ALA A 22 9.89 19.77 7.19
C ALA A 22 10.87 18.60 7.29
N MET A 23 10.35 17.39 7.37
CA MET A 23 11.13 16.17 7.35
C MET A 23 11.76 16.08 5.97
N SER A 24 13.10 16.10 5.93
CA SER A 24 13.83 15.78 4.70
C SER A 24 13.27 14.47 4.15
N PRO A 25 12.91 14.44 2.86
CA PRO A 25 12.12 13.35 2.35
C PRO A 25 12.95 12.05 2.39
N LEU A 26 12.36 11.02 2.97
CA LEU A 26 13.05 9.77 3.25
C LEU A 26 13.14 8.92 1.98
N PRO A 27 14.25 8.19 1.78
CA PRO A 27 14.31 7.15 0.77
C PRO A 27 13.15 6.15 0.95
N PHE A 28 12.60 5.68 -0.17
CA PHE A 28 11.31 4.99 -0.22
C PHE A 28 11.16 3.79 0.73
N PHE A 29 12.22 3.02 1.00
CA PHE A 29 12.19 1.85 1.89
C PHE A 29 12.78 2.09 3.29
N GLN A 30 13.29 3.28 3.62
CA GLN A 30 13.87 3.53 4.94
C GLN A 30 12.81 3.88 5.99
N ARG A 31 12.99 3.43 7.23
CA ARG A 31 12.07 3.74 8.34
C ARG A 31 10.62 3.33 8.06
N VAL A 32 10.44 2.15 7.46
CA VAL A 32 9.12 1.55 7.28
C VAL A 32 8.74 0.86 8.59
N GLU A 33 7.77 1.39 9.31
CA GLU A 33 7.30 0.82 10.58
C GLU A 33 6.28 -0.30 10.35
N ARG A 34 5.52 -0.20 9.26
CA ARG A 34 4.48 -1.16 8.89
C ARG A 34 4.24 -1.22 7.40
N VAL A 35 3.71 -2.35 6.94
CA VAL A 35 3.17 -2.54 5.60
C VAL A 35 1.64 -2.62 5.68
N GLY A 36 0.97 -1.66 5.07
CA GLY A 36 -0.48 -1.63 4.93
C GLY A 36 -0.93 -2.19 3.59
N LEU A 37 -1.85 -3.16 3.59
CA LEU A 37 -2.38 -3.75 2.36
C LEU A 37 -3.76 -3.19 2.04
N LEU A 38 -3.97 -2.80 0.78
CA LEU A 38 -5.30 -2.57 0.23
C LEU A 38 -5.47 -3.53 -0.95
N CYS A 39 -6.62 -4.19 -1.01
CA CYS A 39 -6.89 -5.17 -2.05
C CYS A 39 -8.18 -4.85 -2.78
N ALA A 40 -8.20 -5.11 -4.07
CA ALA A 40 -9.39 -4.98 -4.89
C ALA A 40 -9.44 -6.11 -5.91
N VAL A 41 -10.59 -6.78 -5.96
CA VAL A 41 -10.91 -7.82 -6.92
C VAL A 41 -11.98 -7.29 -7.87
N ASP A 42 -11.65 -7.30 -9.16
CA ASP A 42 -12.59 -7.00 -10.23
C ASP A 42 -12.90 -8.29 -11.00
N ALA A 43 -14.11 -8.81 -10.86
CA ALA A 43 -14.54 -10.06 -11.49
C ALA A 43 -15.77 -9.85 -12.39
N GLU A 44 -15.67 -10.22 -13.66
CA GLU A 44 -16.77 -10.15 -14.63
C GLU A 44 -17.34 -11.56 -14.90
N GLY A 45 -18.66 -11.72 -14.97
CA GLY A 45 -19.30 -12.94 -15.51
C GLY A 45 -20.03 -13.88 -14.53
N GLY A 46 -20.62 -13.39 -13.43
CA GLY A 46 -21.44 -14.23 -12.53
C GLY A 46 -20.62 -15.06 -11.54
N PRO A 47 -21.22 -16.00 -10.78
CA PRO A 47 -20.88 -16.36 -9.39
C PRO A 47 -19.60 -17.20 -9.23
N ALA A 48 -18.49 -16.70 -9.73
CA ALA A 48 -17.16 -17.03 -9.29
C ALA A 48 -16.85 -16.29 -7.98
N ALA A 49 -17.63 -16.55 -6.93
CA ALA A 49 -17.40 -16.06 -5.57
C ALA A 49 -16.16 -16.69 -4.89
N ASP A 50 -15.13 -17.02 -5.67
CA ASP A 50 -13.97 -17.78 -5.21
C ASP A 50 -12.88 -16.86 -4.62
N LEU A 51 -12.93 -15.54 -4.90
CA LEU A 51 -11.95 -14.56 -4.43
C LEU A 51 -12.61 -13.20 -4.22
N GLY A 52 -12.78 -12.80 -2.96
CA GLY A 52 -13.17 -11.43 -2.58
C GLY A 52 -11.99 -10.61 -2.08
N ASP A 53 -12.19 -9.30 -1.90
CA ASP A 53 -11.16 -8.35 -1.45
C ASP A 53 -10.49 -8.81 -0.15
N ASP A 54 -11.30 -9.15 0.86
CA ASP A 54 -10.80 -9.62 2.17
C ASP A 54 -10.02 -10.94 2.05
N ALA A 55 -10.46 -11.85 1.17
CA ALA A 55 -9.77 -13.12 0.95
C ALA A 55 -8.42 -12.91 0.25
N LEU A 56 -8.36 -12.03 -0.75
CA LEU A 56 -7.12 -11.63 -1.39
C LEU A 56 -6.17 -10.96 -0.39
N CYS A 57 -6.69 -10.04 0.42
CA CYS A 57 -5.91 -9.32 1.42
C CYS A 57 -5.40 -10.23 2.54
N GLY A 58 -6.22 -11.15 3.05
CA GLY A 58 -5.80 -12.14 4.03
C GLY A 58 -4.64 -13.01 3.51
N ARG A 59 -4.76 -13.50 2.27
CA ARG A 59 -3.70 -14.32 1.64
C ARG A 59 -2.43 -13.53 1.37
N ALA A 60 -2.54 -12.33 0.80
CA ALA A 60 -1.37 -11.48 0.54
C ALA A 60 -0.67 -11.07 1.84
N ALA A 61 -1.44 -10.75 2.89
CA ALA A 61 -0.89 -10.43 4.21
C ALA A 61 -0.20 -11.64 4.84
N ALA A 62 -0.78 -12.84 4.76
CA ALA A 62 -0.17 -14.06 5.28
C ALA A 62 1.16 -14.38 4.57
N VAL A 63 1.17 -14.35 3.23
CA VAL A 63 2.38 -14.58 2.43
C VAL A 63 3.46 -13.55 2.79
N LEU A 64 3.12 -12.26 2.82
CA LEU A 64 4.10 -11.22 3.13
C LEU A 64 4.59 -11.29 4.58
N SER A 65 3.71 -11.61 5.53
CA SER A 65 4.11 -11.81 6.94
C SER A 65 5.09 -12.97 7.09
N GLY A 66 4.85 -14.09 6.39
CA GLY A 66 5.78 -15.22 6.35
C GLY A 66 7.14 -14.83 5.76
N LEU A 67 7.16 -13.99 4.72
CA LEU A 67 8.39 -13.42 4.18
C LEU A 67 9.06 -12.43 5.15
N LEU A 68 8.31 -11.71 5.96
CA LEU A 68 8.81 -10.66 6.87
C LEU A 68 8.86 -11.11 8.34
N ALA A 69 9.21 -12.37 8.62
CA ALA A 69 9.18 -12.94 9.98
C ALA A 69 9.86 -12.09 11.08
N SER A 70 10.84 -11.25 10.75
CA SER A 70 11.49 -10.29 11.67
C SER A 70 11.45 -8.84 11.15
N GLY A 71 10.47 -8.49 10.33
CA GLY A 71 10.33 -7.18 9.66
C GLY A 71 9.13 -6.36 10.16
N PRO A 72 8.74 -5.32 9.39
CA PRO A 72 7.60 -4.47 9.73
C PRO A 72 6.30 -5.26 9.84
N ALA A 73 5.40 -4.81 10.72
CA ALA A 73 4.09 -5.43 10.88
C ALA A 73 3.27 -5.31 9.58
N VAL A 74 2.61 -6.39 9.18
CA VAL A 74 1.79 -6.45 7.97
C VAL A 74 0.31 -6.44 8.37
N THR A 75 -0.49 -5.58 7.77
CA THR A 75 -1.92 -5.45 8.11
C THR A 75 -2.75 -5.07 6.91
N ALA A 76 -3.88 -5.74 6.72
CA ALA A 76 -4.91 -5.30 5.78
C ALA A 76 -5.57 -4.01 6.32
N LEU A 77 -5.64 -3.00 5.47
CA LEU A 77 -6.27 -1.72 5.74
C LEU A 77 -7.64 -1.68 5.07
N VAL A 78 -8.54 -0.92 5.67
CA VAL A 78 -9.82 -0.55 5.04
C VAL A 78 -9.65 0.75 4.24
N PRO A 79 -10.53 1.03 3.27
CA PRO A 79 -10.55 2.33 2.61
C PRO A 79 -10.61 3.49 3.62
N ASN A 80 -9.83 4.54 3.38
CA ASN A 80 -9.71 5.73 4.25
C ASN A 80 -9.17 5.47 5.66
N ASP A 81 -8.47 4.36 5.90
CA ASP A 81 -7.72 4.18 7.15
C ASP A 81 -6.69 5.30 7.34
N ALA A 82 -6.64 5.91 8.53
CA ALA A 82 -5.74 7.04 8.81
C ALA A 82 -4.26 6.70 8.59
N ARG A 83 -3.89 5.42 8.73
CA ARG A 83 -2.51 4.93 8.50
C ARG A 83 -2.07 5.00 7.05
N ILE A 84 -2.99 5.18 6.09
CA ILE A 84 -2.67 5.37 4.66
C ILE A 84 -1.84 6.64 4.44
N ALA A 85 -2.13 7.71 5.17
CA ALA A 85 -1.41 8.97 5.04
C ALA A 85 -0.10 9.02 5.85
N ASP A 86 0.14 8.02 6.70
CA ASP A 86 1.30 7.97 7.61
C ASP A 86 2.60 7.67 6.84
N PRO A 87 3.64 8.53 6.91
CA PRO A 87 4.94 8.28 6.28
C PRO A 87 5.67 7.02 6.77
N GLY A 88 5.34 6.50 7.97
CA GLY A 88 5.84 5.22 8.50
C GLY A 88 5.16 3.99 7.88
N THR A 89 4.07 4.18 7.13
CA THR A 89 3.34 3.11 6.43
C THR A 89 3.80 2.99 4.99
N LEU A 90 4.32 1.83 4.63
CA LEU A 90 4.45 1.44 3.22
C LEU A 90 3.13 0.82 2.76
N LEU A 91 2.47 1.44 1.78
CA LEU A 91 1.24 0.90 1.22
C LEU A 91 1.55 -0.06 0.08
N LEU A 92 0.91 -1.22 0.14
CA LEU A 92 0.91 -2.25 -0.88
C LEU A 92 -0.51 -2.42 -1.41
N LEU A 93 -0.73 -2.03 -2.66
CA LEU A 93 -2.01 -2.20 -3.35
C LEU A 93 -1.96 -3.50 -4.16
N VAL A 94 -2.79 -4.48 -3.82
CA VAL A 94 -2.89 -5.75 -4.54
C VAL A 94 -4.19 -5.79 -5.32
N HIS A 95 -4.08 -5.79 -6.64
CA HIS A 95 -5.23 -5.84 -7.53
C HIS A 95 -5.31 -7.21 -8.21
N ALA A 96 -6.51 -7.79 -8.21
CA ALA A 96 -6.80 -8.97 -9.00
C ALA A 96 -7.93 -8.67 -9.98
N THR A 97 -7.78 -9.12 -11.21
CA THR A 97 -8.83 -9.05 -12.23
C THR A 97 -9.11 -10.45 -12.73
N LEU A 98 -10.38 -10.84 -12.71
CA LEU A 98 -10.87 -12.11 -13.23
C LEU A 98 -11.78 -11.85 -14.43
N ARG A 99 -11.39 -12.35 -15.61
CA ARG A 99 -12.15 -12.20 -16.86
C ARG A 99 -12.38 -13.56 -17.53
N PRO A 100 -13.47 -13.74 -18.29
CA PRO A 100 -13.61 -14.88 -19.18
C PRO A 100 -12.57 -14.82 -20.31
N ASP A 101 -12.08 -15.98 -20.76
CA ASP A 101 -11.07 -16.12 -21.83
C ASP A 101 -11.25 -17.47 -22.56
N ASP A 102 -11.86 -17.48 -23.75
CA ASP A 102 -12.03 -18.66 -24.62
C ASP A 102 -12.38 -19.98 -23.89
N GLY A 103 -13.44 -19.96 -23.07
CA GLY A 103 -13.90 -21.12 -22.30
C GLY A 103 -13.10 -21.41 -21.01
N LYS A 104 -12.14 -20.54 -20.68
CA LYS A 104 -11.38 -20.48 -19.43
C LYS A 104 -11.66 -19.16 -18.71
N ARG A 105 -10.96 -18.95 -17.60
CA ARG A 105 -10.90 -17.66 -16.91
C ARG A 105 -9.45 -17.19 -16.84
N LEU A 106 -9.21 -15.91 -17.08
CA LEU A 106 -7.92 -15.27 -16.92
C LEU A 106 -7.91 -14.51 -15.58
N LEU A 107 -7.03 -14.92 -14.67
CA LEU A 107 -6.73 -14.20 -13.44
C LEU A 107 -5.44 -13.40 -13.63
N SER A 108 -5.56 -12.08 -13.57
CA SER A 108 -4.42 -11.16 -13.56
C SER A 108 -4.22 -10.61 -12.15
N VAL A 109 -3.02 -10.70 -11.60
CA VAL A 109 -2.66 -10.18 -10.27
C VAL A 109 -1.51 -9.19 -10.40
N ALA A 110 -1.68 -8.01 -9.83
CA ALA A 110 -0.67 -6.96 -9.78
C ALA A 110 -0.51 -6.45 -8.35
N ALA A 111 0.72 -6.01 -8.04
CA ALA A 111 1.05 -5.38 -6.77
C ALA A 111 1.76 -4.06 -7.06
N THR A 112 1.31 -2.97 -6.43
CA THR A 112 1.95 -1.66 -6.54
C THR A 112 2.24 -1.09 -5.16
N LEU A 113 3.24 -0.22 -5.08
CA LEU A 113 3.66 0.39 -3.84
C LEU A 113 3.35 1.88 -3.84
N GLN A 114 2.97 2.39 -2.68
CA GLN A 114 2.82 3.81 -2.44
C GLN A 114 3.35 4.15 -1.05
N ARG A 115 3.84 5.38 -0.89
CA ARG A 115 4.26 5.89 0.41
C ARG A 115 4.05 7.38 0.47
N SER A 116 3.42 7.84 1.54
CA SER A 116 3.27 9.27 1.81
C SER A 116 4.63 9.88 2.19
N GLY A 117 4.93 11.07 1.67
CA GLY A 117 6.12 11.84 2.05
C GLY A 117 7.49 11.29 1.58
N SER A 118 7.53 10.29 0.70
CA SER A 118 8.80 9.78 0.13
C SER A 118 9.33 10.64 -1.02
N VAL A 119 10.65 10.79 -1.16
CA VAL A 119 11.27 11.35 -2.37
C VAL A 119 11.71 10.27 -3.33
N GLY A 120 11.45 10.52 -4.62
CA GLY A 120 11.45 9.50 -5.64
C GLY A 120 10.18 8.66 -5.47
N GLY A 121 9.32 8.65 -6.49
CA GLY A 121 8.11 7.82 -6.45
C GLY A 121 8.46 6.35 -6.20
N ALA A 122 7.43 5.51 -6.00
CA ALA A 122 7.63 4.09 -5.83
C ALA A 122 8.57 3.55 -6.93
N PRO A 123 9.59 2.74 -6.56
CA PRO A 123 10.48 2.17 -7.55
C PRO A 123 9.65 1.41 -8.58
N PHE A 124 9.87 1.71 -9.87
CA PHE A 124 9.11 1.09 -10.97
C PHE A 124 9.15 -0.44 -10.82
N PHE A 125 7.95 -1.02 -10.74
CA PHE A 125 7.62 -2.45 -10.76
C PHE A 125 8.65 -3.38 -10.13
N MET A 126 8.45 -3.72 -8.85
CA MET A 126 9.23 -4.76 -8.18
C MET A 126 9.07 -6.14 -8.86
N MET A 127 7.94 -6.38 -9.53
CA MET A 127 7.66 -7.47 -10.48
C MET A 127 6.60 -7.03 -11.49
N PRO A 128 6.62 -7.55 -12.73
CA PRO A 128 5.50 -7.40 -13.67
C PRO A 128 4.23 -8.11 -13.14
N PRO A 129 3.02 -7.63 -13.51
CA PRO A 129 1.77 -8.35 -13.25
C PRO A 129 1.86 -9.81 -13.71
N GLN A 130 1.21 -10.70 -12.97
CA GLN A 130 1.14 -12.12 -13.30
C GLN A 130 -0.23 -12.42 -13.88
N ALA A 131 -0.27 -13.16 -14.98
CA ALA A 131 -1.50 -13.62 -15.61
C ALA A 131 -1.56 -15.15 -15.59
N LEU A 132 -2.71 -15.70 -15.19
CA LEU A 132 -2.92 -17.12 -14.97
C LEU A 132 -4.20 -17.57 -15.70
N ALA A 133 -4.06 -18.55 -16.59
CA ALA A 133 -5.22 -19.20 -17.18
C ALA A 133 -5.76 -20.28 -16.22
N LEU A 134 -7.03 -20.16 -15.84
CA LEU A 134 -7.72 -21.04 -14.91
C LEU A 134 -8.72 -21.94 -15.65
N SER A 135 -8.59 -23.24 -15.45
CA SER A 135 -9.47 -24.27 -15.99
C SER A 135 -10.49 -24.69 -14.91
N GLY A 136 -11.51 -23.86 -14.67
CA GLY A 136 -12.47 -24.07 -13.59
C GLY A 136 -12.17 -23.23 -12.36
N LYS A 137 -12.39 -23.77 -11.14
CA LYS A 137 -12.25 -23.06 -9.85
C LYS A 137 -10.84 -22.47 -9.64
N LEU A 138 -10.76 -21.43 -8.82
CA LEU A 138 -9.47 -20.85 -8.43
C LEU A 138 -8.63 -21.90 -7.67
N ASP A 139 -7.44 -22.18 -8.18
CA ASP A 139 -6.44 -22.97 -7.46
C ASP A 139 -5.72 -22.08 -6.43
N GLU A 140 -5.96 -22.36 -5.16
CA GLU A 140 -5.39 -21.60 -4.05
C GLU A 140 -3.86 -21.67 -4.01
N SER A 141 -3.28 -22.83 -4.33
CA SER A 141 -1.82 -23.02 -4.34
C SER A 141 -1.17 -22.22 -5.46
N LEU A 142 -1.86 -22.11 -6.60
CA LEU A 142 -1.42 -21.29 -7.72
C LEU A 142 -1.45 -19.80 -7.35
N LEU A 143 -2.53 -19.33 -6.70
CA LEU A 143 -2.62 -17.96 -6.21
C LEU A 143 -1.52 -17.67 -5.17
N GLU A 144 -1.30 -18.57 -4.21
CA GLU A 144 -0.27 -18.41 -3.19
C GLU A 144 1.13 -18.32 -3.81
N SER A 145 1.47 -19.22 -4.73
CA SER A 145 2.77 -19.18 -5.44
C SER A 145 2.96 -17.90 -6.26
N THR A 146 1.86 -17.36 -6.81
CA THR A 146 1.86 -16.11 -7.57
C THR A 146 2.07 -14.91 -6.66
N LEU A 147 1.37 -14.85 -5.52
CA LEU A 147 1.58 -13.84 -4.49
C LEU A 147 3.01 -13.92 -3.94
N LEU A 148 3.52 -15.11 -3.67
CA LEU A 148 4.90 -15.31 -3.21
C LEU A 148 5.90 -14.71 -4.20
N ARG A 149 5.72 -14.98 -5.50
CA ARG A 149 6.59 -14.44 -6.55
C ARG A 149 6.50 -12.91 -6.64
N LEU A 150 5.29 -12.36 -6.60
CA LEU A 150 5.05 -10.91 -6.65
C LEU A 150 5.65 -10.18 -5.44
N LEU A 151 5.57 -10.78 -4.26
CA LEU A 151 5.90 -10.12 -2.98
C LEU A 151 7.33 -10.38 -2.50
N THR A 152 8.02 -11.39 -3.05
CA THR A 152 9.40 -11.71 -2.68
C THR A 152 10.36 -10.53 -2.86
N PRO A 153 10.32 -9.76 -3.98
CA PRO A 153 11.22 -8.63 -4.14
C PRO A 153 10.97 -7.52 -3.11
N LEU A 154 9.70 -7.27 -2.74
CA LEU A 154 9.35 -6.33 -1.68
C LEU A 154 10.01 -6.75 -0.36
N ALA A 155 9.85 -8.01 0.03
CA ALA A 155 10.47 -8.52 1.25
C ALA A 155 12.00 -8.38 1.21
N LYS A 156 12.62 -8.63 0.06
CA LYS A 156 14.07 -8.42 -0.13
C LYS A 156 14.46 -6.96 0.05
N ALA A 157 13.70 -6.02 -0.52
CA ALA A 157 13.98 -4.59 -0.39
C ALA A 157 13.84 -4.09 1.05
N LEU A 158 12.80 -4.53 1.77
CA LEU A 158 12.60 -4.18 3.18
C LEU A 158 13.71 -4.74 4.08
N ARG A 159 14.14 -5.99 3.87
CA ARG A 159 15.27 -6.55 4.63
C ARG A 159 16.59 -5.85 4.36
N ALA A 160 16.78 -5.32 3.15
CA ALA A 160 17.97 -4.55 2.80
C ALA A 160 17.95 -3.11 3.37
N ASN A 161 16.80 -2.63 3.84
CA ASN A 161 16.59 -1.27 4.34
C ASN A 161 15.76 -1.31 5.64
N PRO A 162 16.34 -1.78 6.75
CA PRO A 162 15.64 -1.83 8.04
C PRO A 162 15.23 -0.44 8.56
#